data_AF-A0A329WGE5-F1
#
_entry.id   AF-A0A329WGE5-F1
#
_cell.length_a   1.000
_cell.length_b   1.000
_cell.length_c   1.000
_cell.angle_alpha   90.00
_cell.angle_beta   90.00
_cell.angle_gamma   90.00
#
_symmetry.space_group_name_H-M   'P 1'
#
loop_
_entity.id
_entity.type
_entity.pdbx_description
1 polymer ?
#
loop_
_entity_poly.entity_id
_entity_poly.type
_entity_poly.pdbx_seq_one_letter_code
_entity_poly.pdbx_strand_id
1 'polypeptide(L)'
;MFKHSTADSKLNKGHISPLKNKGLLVGSDNAPIDIPVIAHRYDSHQQLAQARSLRNSDSGQENPFHDVIMGFSGDQVTSSESGSGTIGRHWGKNRLGHNITGINVVNGASGTVGIKIALRDIRPGYPVIVTSGTLSGCTMVYAVKDNYFFAYHTGQKPGDDEWKTGQDGVVTTGQSHKALLSDSKPIAVNQQNNDLVNIFAEYDQSVITYMGKQAVVIDNTAENVSVFNYDEIKPGRPVIRAGYSYALLANDNGKVNVKVLSEDAIVSPGKDGNSIEVINSLKKRLL
;
A
#
# COMPACT_ATOMS: atom_id res chain seq x y z
N MET A 1 10.41 -26.32 18.20
CA MET A 1 10.22 -25.03 18.88
C MET A 1 10.92 -23.97 18.03
N PHE A 2 10.20 -23.29 17.13
CA PHE A 2 10.80 -22.25 16.29
C PHE A 2 11.05 -21.01 17.15
N LYS A 3 12.31 -20.56 17.26
CA LYS A 3 12.61 -19.27 17.89
C LYS A 3 11.99 -18.19 17.01
N HIS A 4 10.96 -17.50 17.51
CA HIS A 4 10.47 -16.29 16.86
C HIS A 4 11.62 -15.30 16.71
N SER A 5 11.81 -14.78 15.51
CA SER A 5 12.86 -13.79 15.28
C SER A 5 12.54 -12.52 16.08
N THR A 6 13.55 -11.75 16.46
CA THR A 6 13.35 -10.45 17.12
C THR A 6 12.49 -9.49 16.27
N ALA A 7 12.49 -9.67 14.95
CA ALA A 7 11.62 -8.93 14.02
C ALA A 7 10.15 -9.31 14.21
N ASP A 8 9.81 -10.61 14.24
CA ASP A 8 8.43 -11.07 14.42
C ASP A 8 7.82 -10.59 15.74
N SER A 9 8.58 -10.72 16.83
CA SER A 9 8.15 -10.23 18.15
C SER A 9 7.84 -8.73 18.15
N LYS A 10 8.62 -7.94 17.39
CA LYS A 10 8.39 -6.51 17.22
C LYS A 10 7.17 -6.22 16.35
N LEU A 11 7.00 -6.92 15.23
CA LEU A 11 5.85 -6.77 14.34
C LEU A 11 4.53 -7.16 15.03
N ASN A 12 4.53 -8.25 15.79
CA ASN A 12 3.39 -8.70 16.60
C ASN A 12 2.92 -7.65 17.61
N LYS A 13 3.84 -6.82 18.13
CA LYS A 13 3.55 -5.69 19.03
C LYS A 13 3.29 -4.36 18.30
N GLY A 14 3.16 -4.39 16.98
CA GLY A 14 2.90 -3.21 16.16
C GLY A 14 4.09 -2.27 16.00
N HIS A 15 5.32 -2.74 16.14
CA HIS A 15 6.50 -1.95 15.77
C HIS A 15 6.84 -2.19 14.29
N ILE A 16 6.64 -1.17 13.44
CA ILE A 16 6.93 -1.24 11.99
C ILE A 16 8.44 -1.09 11.64
N SER A 17 9.29 -0.73 12.61
CA SER A 17 10.72 -0.52 12.35
C SER A 17 11.50 -1.72 11.79
N PRO A 18 11.11 -3.00 11.98
CA PRO A 18 11.74 -4.12 11.29
C PRO A 18 11.67 -4.03 9.77
N LEU A 19 10.70 -3.29 9.21
CA LEU A 19 10.55 -3.11 7.76
C LEU A 19 11.44 -1.99 7.20
N LYS A 20 11.97 -1.12 8.06
CA LYS A 20 12.70 0.10 7.67
C LYS A 20 14.04 -0.22 7.02
N ASN A 21 14.35 0.44 5.90
CA ASN A 21 15.60 0.33 5.16
C ASN A 21 15.92 -1.11 4.70
N LYS A 22 14.90 -1.91 4.40
CA LYS A 22 15.05 -3.31 3.98
C LYS A 22 14.73 -3.58 2.51
N GLY A 23 14.29 -2.55 1.77
CA GLY A 23 13.84 -2.69 0.39
C GLY A 23 12.39 -3.16 0.32
N LEU A 24 11.97 -3.53 -0.88
CA LEU A 24 10.62 -3.97 -1.18
C LEU A 24 10.29 -5.27 -0.43
N LEU A 25 9.14 -5.30 0.23
CA LEU A 25 8.55 -6.50 0.83
C LEU A 25 7.24 -6.81 0.10
N VAL A 26 7.23 -7.92 -0.63
CA VAL A 26 6.06 -8.51 -1.28
C VAL A 26 6.08 -10.03 -1.11
N GLY A 27 4.99 -10.70 -1.48
CA GLY A 27 4.94 -12.16 -1.56
C GLY A 27 5.62 -12.71 -2.81
N SER A 28 6.27 -13.87 -2.69
CA SER A 28 6.79 -14.62 -3.85
C SER A 28 5.71 -15.41 -4.58
N ASP A 29 4.66 -15.81 -3.87
CA ASP A 29 3.50 -16.54 -4.38
C ASP A 29 2.24 -15.98 -3.75
N ASN A 30 1.09 -16.25 -4.37
CA ASN A 30 -0.21 -15.91 -3.81
C ASN A 30 -0.61 -16.93 -2.73
N ALA A 31 -0.99 -16.44 -1.55
CA ALA A 31 -1.55 -17.22 -0.47
C ALA A 31 -2.93 -16.69 -0.05
N PRO A 32 -3.76 -17.51 0.61
CA PRO A 32 -5.03 -17.04 1.15
C PRO A 32 -4.86 -15.88 2.12
N ILE A 33 -5.76 -14.89 2.04
CA ILE A 33 -5.86 -13.82 3.02
C ILE A 33 -6.79 -14.31 4.13
N ASP A 34 -6.24 -14.56 5.31
CA ASP A 34 -6.92 -15.25 6.41
C ASP A 34 -7.73 -14.33 7.33
N ILE A 35 -8.07 -13.13 6.85
CA ILE A 35 -8.93 -12.15 7.50
C ILE A 35 -10.02 -11.68 6.53
N PRO A 36 -11.21 -11.28 7.01
CA PRO A 36 -12.23 -10.66 6.18
C PRO A 36 -11.72 -9.34 5.56
N VAL A 37 -11.81 -9.25 4.23
CA VAL A 37 -11.49 -8.03 3.47
C VAL A 37 -12.67 -7.67 2.59
N ILE A 38 -13.07 -6.40 2.59
CA ILE A 38 -13.97 -5.83 1.59
C ILE A 38 -13.10 -5.09 0.58
N ALA A 39 -13.35 -5.30 -0.70
CA ALA A 39 -12.55 -4.73 -1.78
C ALA A 39 -13.42 -4.01 -2.82
N HIS A 40 -12.82 -3.05 -3.50
CA HIS A 40 -13.39 -2.34 -4.62
C HIS A 40 -12.34 -2.16 -5.72
N ARG A 41 -12.79 -2.19 -6.98
CA ARG A 41 -11.94 -1.99 -8.15
C ARG A 41 -12.67 -1.11 -9.15
N TYR A 42 -12.01 -0.04 -9.54
CA TYR A 42 -12.49 0.88 -10.56
C TYR A 42 -11.31 1.28 -11.45
N ASP A 43 -11.14 0.54 -12.55
CA ASP A 43 -10.12 0.77 -13.56
C ASP A 43 -10.65 0.50 -14.97
N SER A 44 -9.77 0.63 -15.96
CA SER A 44 -10.10 0.42 -17.37
C SER A 44 -10.50 -1.02 -17.74
N HIS A 45 -10.26 -2.02 -16.88
CA HIS A 45 -10.69 -3.40 -17.11
C HIS A 45 -11.96 -3.74 -16.33
N GLN A 46 -12.16 -3.14 -15.16
CA GLN A 46 -13.25 -3.46 -14.24
C GLN A 46 -13.74 -2.21 -13.50
N GLN A 47 -15.04 -1.93 -13.61
CA GLN A 47 -15.70 -0.83 -12.91
C GLN A 47 -16.81 -1.39 -12.02
N LEU A 48 -16.46 -1.79 -10.79
CA LEU A 48 -17.46 -2.25 -9.84
C LEU A 48 -18.33 -1.07 -9.39
N ALA A 49 -19.64 -1.30 -9.30
CA ALA A 49 -20.57 -0.31 -8.78
C ALA A 49 -20.56 -0.24 -7.24
N GLN A 50 -20.21 -1.35 -6.59
CA GLN A 50 -20.19 -1.50 -5.14
C GLN A 50 -18.98 -2.32 -4.69
N ALA A 51 -18.51 -2.05 -3.48
CA ALA A 51 -17.52 -2.89 -2.84
C ALA A 51 -18.12 -4.26 -2.48
N ARG A 52 -17.28 -5.29 -2.47
CA ARG A 52 -17.69 -6.68 -2.17
C ARG A 52 -16.63 -7.40 -1.36
N SER A 53 -17.03 -8.43 -0.61
CA SER A 53 -16.08 -9.25 0.13
C SER A 53 -15.11 -9.96 -0.83
N LEU A 54 -13.83 -9.93 -0.47
CA LEU A 54 -12.80 -10.75 -1.10
C LEU A 54 -12.99 -12.20 -0.65
N ARG A 55 -12.93 -13.15 -1.59
CA ARG A 55 -13.03 -14.58 -1.29
C ARG A 55 -11.76 -15.27 -1.72
N ASN A 56 -11.16 -16.04 -0.81
CA ASN A 56 -9.94 -16.82 -1.09
C ASN A 56 -10.15 -17.91 -2.15
N SER A 57 -11.40 -18.34 -2.37
CA SER A 57 -11.80 -19.37 -3.33
C SER A 57 -11.88 -18.89 -4.77
N ASP A 58 -11.79 -17.58 -5.02
CA ASP A 58 -11.94 -17.00 -6.35
C ASP A 58 -10.56 -17.04 -7.05
N SER A 59 -10.01 -18.24 -7.22
CA SER A 59 -8.80 -18.49 -8.02
C SER A 59 -9.19 -18.65 -9.49
N GLY A 60 -8.92 -17.64 -10.33
CA GLY A 60 -9.22 -17.68 -11.75
C GLY A 60 -9.56 -16.30 -12.32
N GLN A 61 -9.65 -16.21 -13.65
CA GLN A 61 -9.94 -14.94 -14.37
C GLN A 61 -11.31 -14.32 -14.03
N GLU A 62 -12.24 -15.08 -13.44
CA GLU A 62 -13.56 -14.57 -13.04
C GLU A 62 -13.52 -13.71 -11.75
N ASN A 63 -12.43 -13.76 -10.99
CA ASN A 63 -12.26 -12.90 -9.83
C ASN A 63 -11.90 -11.48 -10.28
N PRO A 64 -12.73 -10.45 -10.00
CA PRO A 64 -12.40 -9.08 -10.37
C PRO A 64 -11.14 -8.54 -9.68
N PHE A 65 -10.64 -9.23 -8.65
CA PHE A 65 -9.45 -8.85 -7.91
C PHE A 65 -8.22 -9.70 -8.25
N HIS A 66 -8.32 -10.60 -9.24
CA HIS A 66 -7.18 -11.36 -9.75
C HIS A 66 -6.04 -10.41 -10.16
N ASP A 67 -4.80 -10.77 -9.77
CA ASP A 67 -3.55 -10.01 -9.95
C ASP A 67 -3.52 -8.60 -9.34
N VAL A 68 -4.59 -8.13 -8.70
CA VAL A 68 -4.65 -6.77 -8.14
C VAL A 68 -4.69 -6.72 -6.62
N ILE A 69 -5.17 -7.79 -5.99
CA ILE A 69 -5.06 -8.01 -4.55
C ILE A 69 -4.51 -9.42 -4.35
N MET A 70 -3.28 -9.51 -3.83
CA MET A 70 -2.58 -10.78 -3.63
C MET A 70 -2.25 -10.95 -2.15
N GLY A 71 -2.57 -12.12 -1.60
CA GLY A 71 -2.15 -12.47 -0.25
C GLY A 71 -0.77 -13.12 -0.24
N PHE A 72 -0.08 -13.07 0.88
CA PHE A 72 1.13 -13.85 1.11
C PHE A 72 1.33 -14.14 2.59
N SER A 73 2.05 -15.22 2.92
CA SER A 73 2.50 -15.47 4.29
C SER A 73 3.88 -14.86 4.54
N GLY A 74 4.18 -14.53 5.80
CA GLY A 74 5.48 -13.97 6.20
C GLY A 74 6.69 -14.83 5.79
N ASP A 75 6.52 -16.13 5.64
CA ASP A 75 7.59 -17.03 5.19
C ASP A 75 7.78 -17.05 3.64
N GLN A 76 6.92 -16.35 2.91
CA GLN A 76 6.98 -16.15 1.46
C GLN A 76 7.55 -14.78 1.07
N VAL A 77 7.93 -13.92 2.03
CA VAL A 77 8.41 -12.57 1.75
C VAL A 77 9.65 -12.56 0.85
N THR A 78 9.63 -11.68 -0.14
CA THR A 78 10.70 -11.46 -1.11
C THR A 78 10.84 -9.98 -1.44
N SER A 79 11.94 -9.62 -2.10
CA SER A 79 12.18 -8.29 -2.65
C SER A 79 11.96 -8.22 -4.16
N SER A 80 11.45 -9.29 -4.76
CA SER A 80 11.19 -9.38 -6.20
C SER A 80 9.70 -9.30 -6.48
N GLU A 81 9.32 -8.35 -7.35
CA GLU A 81 7.95 -8.20 -7.84
C GLU A 81 7.93 -8.35 -9.36
N SER A 82 6.91 -9.04 -9.87
CA SER A 82 6.71 -9.18 -11.31
C SER A 82 6.53 -7.80 -11.95
N GLY A 83 7.22 -7.54 -13.06
CA GLY A 83 7.19 -6.24 -13.75
C GLY A 83 8.16 -5.18 -13.20
N SER A 84 8.45 -5.17 -11.89
CA SER A 84 9.36 -4.19 -11.27
C SER A 84 10.76 -4.73 -10.97
N GLY A 85 10.92 -6.06 -10.96
CA GLY A 85 12.20 -6.71 -10.66
C GLY A 85 12.51 -6.73 -9.17
N THR A 86 13.80 -6.82 -8.82
CA THR A 86 14.25 -6.95 -7.43
C THR A 86 14.68 -5.61 -6.84
N ILE A 87 14.11 -5.23 -5.70
CA ILE A 87 14.39 -3.95 -5.02
C ILE A 87 14.88 -4.22 -3.60
N GLY A 88 16.20 -4.29 -3.46
CA GLY A 88 16.87 -4.68 -2.22
C GLY A 88 17.14 -6.18 -2.14
N ARG A 89 17.92 -6.56 -1.14
CA ARG A 89 18.43 -7.94 -0.97
C ARG A 89 18.10 -8.57 0.39
N HIS A 90 17.31 -7.88 1.21
CA HIS A 90 17.03 -8.32 2.58
C HIS A 90 16.02 -9.47 2.59
N TRP A 91 14.85 -9.25 1.98
CA TRP A 91 13.77 -10.22 1.95
C TRP A 91 14.10 -11.38 0.99
N GLY A 92 13.43 -12.51 1.15
CA GLY A 92 13.79 -13.80 0.52
C GLY A 92 14.73 -14.63 1.39
N LYS A 93 15.87 -14.06 1.80
CA LYS A 93 16.82 -14.70 2.75
C LYS A 93 16.41 -14.49 4.22
N ASN A 94 15.84 -13.33 4.54
CA ASN A 94 15.36 -12.99 5.88
C ASN A 94 13.84 -13.04 5.88
N ARG A 95 13.27 -14.23 6.04
CA ARG A 95 11.82 -14.44 6.08
C ARG A 95 11.23 -14.02 7.42
N LEU A 96 9.92 -13.72 7.41
CA LEU A 96 9.15 -13.45 8.62
C LEU A 96 8.41 -14.73 9.07
N GLY A 97 7.80 -14.68 10.25
CA GLY A 97 6.96 -15.76 10.75
C GLY A 97 5.72 -16.02 9.88
N HIS A 98 5.32 -17.29 9.74
CA HIS A 98 4.11 -17.72 9.01
C HIS A 98 2.81 -17.12 9.58
N ASN A 99 2.85 -16.62 10.81
CA ASN A 99 1.75 -15.94 11.49
C ASN A 99 1.47 -14.53 10.93
N ILE A 100 2.35 -13.99 10.09
CA ILE A 100 2.18 -12.68 9.47
C ILE A 100 1.45 -12.85 8.15
N THR A 101 0.32 -12.15 8.02
CA THR A 101 -0.45 -12.10 6.77
C THR A 101 -0.07 -10.86 6.00
N GLY A 102 0.36 -11.05 4.76
CA GLY A 102 0.66 -10.01 3.80
C GLY A 102 -0.47 -9.81 2.80
N ILE A 103 -0.73 -8.54 2.44
CA ILE A 103 -1.67 -8.18 1.37
C ILE A 103 -0.97 -7.17 0.47
N ASN A 104 -0.67 -7.56 -0.78
CA ASN A 104 -0.21 -6.64 -1.81
C ASN A 104 -1.44 -6.08 -2.55
N VAL A 105 -1.60 -4.77 -2.51
CA VAL A 105 -2.65 -4.05 -3.24
C VAL A 105 -1.96 -3.25 -4.33
N VAL A 106 -2.13 -3.65 -5.59
CA VAL A 106 -1.59 -2.93 -6.75
C VAL A 106 -2.68 -2.09 -7.42
N ASN A 107 -2.30 -1.09 -8.21
CA ASN A 107 -3.24 -0.12 -8.78
C ASN A 107 -4.23 -0.69 -9.81
N GLY A 108 -4.00 -1.90 -10.31
CA GLY A 108 -4.75 -2.48 -11.42
C GLY A 108 -4.22 -2.02 -12.77
N ALA A 109 -5.12 -1.82 -13.74
CA ALA A 109 -4.76 -1.32 -15.06
C ALA A 109 -4.53 0.20 -15.01
N SER A 110 -5.53 1.00 -15.39
CA SER A 110 -5.53 2.45 -15.23
C SER A 110 -6.73 2.85 -14.39
N GLY A 111 -6.51 3.07 -13.09
CA GLY A 111 -7.58 3.25 -12.12
C GLY A 111 -7.14 3.05 -10.68
N THR A 112 -8.09 2.66 -9.83
CA THR A 112 -7.89 2.46 -8.40
C THR A 112 -8.43 1.12 -7.92
N VAL A 113 -7.64 0.48 -7.06
CA VAL A 113 -8.05 -0.66 -6.23
C VAL A 113 -8.04 -0.22 -4.78
N GLY A 114 -9.09 -0.57 -4.04
CA GLY A 114 -9.22 -0.24 -2.64
C GLY A 114 -9.62 -1.44 -1.80
N ILE A 115 -9.18 -1.46 -0.54
CA ILE A 115 -9.59 -2.46 0.46
C ILE A 115 -10.03 -1.78 1.76
N LYS A 116 -10.87 -2.48 2.51
CA LYS A 116 -11.36 -2.15 3.84
C LYS A 116 -11.28 -3.38 4.73
N ILE A 117 -10.68 -3.20 5.91
CA ILE A 117 -10.47 -4.24 6.93
C ILE A 117 -11.04 -3.74 8.25
N ALA A 118 -11.87 -4.52 8.92
CA ALA A 118 -12.32 -4.17 10.27
C ALA A 118 -11.18 -4.41 11.27
N LEU A 119 -10.83 -3.41 12.08
CA LEU A 119 -9.70 -3.53 13.00
C LEU A 119 -9.94 -4.59 14.07
N ARG A 120 -11.21 -4.86 14.42
CA ARG A 120 -11.60 -5.95 15.34
C ARG A 120 -11.19 -7.35 14.86
N ASP A 121 -10.98 -7.53 13.54
CA ASP A 121 -10.61 -8.82 12.96
C ASP A 121 -9.09 -9.07 13.05
N ILE A 122 -8.31 -8.08 13.49
CA ILE A 122 -6.86 -8.22 13.71
C ILE A 122 -6.61 -8.97 15.03
N ARG A 123 -6.11 -10.20 14.92
CA ARG A 123 -5.89 -11.10 16.05
C ARG A 123 -4.54 -10.84 16.75
N PRO A 124 -4.46 -10.93 18.08
CA PRO A 124 -3.18 -10.88 18.79
C PRO A 124 -2.21 -11.93 18.28
N GLY A 125 -0.97 -11.53 17.99
CA GLY A 125 0.07 -12.43 17.47
C GLY A 125 -0.05 -12.77 15.97
N TYR A 126 -1.05 -12.25 15.26
CA TYR A 126 -1.22 -12.42 13.80
C TYR A 126 -1.33 -11.04 13.12
N PRO A 127 -0.22 -10.30 13.00
CA PRO A 127 -0.25 -8.99 12.38
C PRO A 127 -0.49 -9.08 10.88
N VAL A 128 -1.06 -8.02 10.32
CA VAL A 128 -1.28 -7.86 8.89
C VAL A 128 -0.36 -6.77 8.35
N ILE A 129 0.35 -7.05 7.26
CA ILE A 129 1.13 -6.07 6.49
C ILE A 129 0.43 -5.84 5.17
N VAL A 130 0.00 -4.61 4.93
CA VAL A 130 -0.46 -4.17 3.60
C VAL A 130 0.69 -3.46 2.91
N THR A 131 1.00 -3.87 1.69
CA THR A 131 2.06 -3.26 0.87
C THR A 131 1.49 -2.70 -0.42
N SER A 132 2.08 -1.61 -0.90
CA SER A 132 1.82 -1.06 -2.22
C SER A 132 2.47 -1.84 -3.35
N GLY A 133 3.41 -2.74 -3.04
CA GLY A 133 4.41 -3.14 -4.03
C GLY A 133 5.32 -1.95 -4.37
N THR A 134 5.95 -2.02 -5.54
CA THR A 134 6.80 -0.94 -6.07
C THR A 134 5.96 0.24 -6.56
N LEU A 135 6.34 1.45 -6.16
CA LEU A 135 5.75 2.69 -6.63
C LEU A 135 6.68 3.36 -7.65
N SER A 136 6.16 3.53 -8.87
CA SER A 136 6.84 4.19 -10.00
C SER A 136 5.88 5.13 -10.74
N GLY A 137 5.32 6.11 -10.02
CA GLY A 137 4.34 7.08 -10.54
C GLY A 137 2.92 6.86 -10.03
N CYS A 138 2.67 5.76 -9.32
CA CYS A 138 1.41 5.46 -8.65
C CYS A 138 1.27 6.21 -7.31
N THR A 139 0.06 6.24 -6.77
CA THR A 139 -0.25 6.81 -5.45
C THR A 139 -0.83 5.72 -4.56
N MET A 140 -0.26 5.57 -3.37
CA MET A 140 -0.76 4.70 -2.30
C MET A 140 -1.32 5.55 -1.15
N VAL A 141 -2.51 5.22 -0.68
CA VAL A 141 -3.12 5.86 0.48
C VAL A 141 -3.48 4.83 1.53
N TYR A 142 -3.17 5.13 2.79
CA TYR A 142 -3.60 4.38 3.96
C TYR A 142 -4.40 5.28 4.87
N ALA A 143 -5.54 4.81 5.39
CA ALA A 143 -6.39 5.60 6.26
C ALA A 143 -7.09 4.74 7.32
N VAL A 144 -7.54 5.38 8.40
CA VAL A 144 -8.38 4.77 9.43
C VAL A 144 -9.62 5.61 9.68
N LYS A 145 -10.77 4.97 9.81
CA LYS A 145 -12.04 5.62 10.14
C LYS A 145 -12.98 4.62 10.81
N ASP A 146 -13.63 5.03 11.90
CA ASP A 146 -14.72 4.28 12.56
C ASP A 146 -14.38 2.79 12.83
N ASN A 147 -13.16 2.53 13.32
CA ASN A 147 -12.63 1.19 13.60
C ASN A 147 -12.40 0.30 12.36
N TYR A 148 -12.23 0.91 11.19
CA TYR A 148 -11.78 0.26 9.97
C TYR A 148 -10.46 0.86 9.48
N PHE A 149 -9.64 0.00 8.88
CA PHE A 149 -8.50 0.39 8.07
C PHE A 149 -8.86 0.35 6.60
N PHE A 150 -8.31 1.28 5.83
CA PHE A 150 -8.49 1.39 4.40
C PHE A 150 -7.14 1.53 3.71
N ALA A 151 -7.03 0.93 2.53
CA ALA A 151 -5.90 1.15 1.64
C ALA A 151 -6.41 1.36 0.21
N TYR A 152 -5.82 2.31 -0.50
CA TYR A 152 -6.15 2.65 -1.89
C TYR A 152 -4.86 2.74 -2.70
N HIS A 153 -4.79 2.03 -3.82
CA HIS A 153 -3.68 2.16 -4.76
C HIS A 153 -4.24 2.60 -6.11
N THR A 154 -3.80 3.76 -6.59
CA THR A 154 -4.17 4.29 -7.90
C THR A 154 -2.96 4.52 -8.78
N GLY A 155 -3.12 4.30 -10.09
CA GLY A 155 -2.01 4.33 -11.02
C GLY A 155 -2.40 3.87 -12.41
N GLN A 156 -1.48 4.07 -13.34
CA GLN A 156 -1.63 3.71 -14.76
C GLN A 156 -0.86 2.44 -15.09
N LYS A 157 -1.34 1.70 -16.08
CA LYS A 157 -0.59 0.57 -16.62
C LYS A 157 0.58 1.08 -17.48
N PRO A 158 1.66 0.29 -17.63
CA PRO A 158 2.72 0.62 -18.58
C PRO A 158 2.16 0.86 -19.99
N GLY A 159 2.56 1.97 -20.61
CA GLY A 159 2.17 2.35 -21.97
C GLY A 159 0.82 3.05 -22.12
N ASP A 160 0.10 3.33 -21.02
CA ASP A 160 -1.07 4.21 -21.06
C ASP A 160 -0.65 5.67 -20.84
N ASP A 161 -0.50 6.41 -21.94
CA ASP A 161 -0.07 7.81 -21.91
C ASP A 161 -1.23 8.80 -21.84
N GLU A 162 -2.48 8.35 -22.02
CA GLU A 162 -3.67 9.20 -22.02
C GLU A 162 -4.23 9.37 -20.61
N TRP A 163 -4.10 8.36 -19.75
CA TRP A 163 -4.57 8.39 -18.37
C TRP A 163 -3.50 8.90 -17.40
N LYS A 164 -3.82 9.90 -16.57
CA LYS A 164 -2.85 10.53 -15.65
C LYS A 164 -3.18 10.24 -14.19
N THR A 165 -2.25 9.59 -13.46
CA THR A 165 -2.42 9.30 -12.02
C THR A 165 -2.77 10.54 -11.19
N GLY A 166 -2.12 11.67 -11.45
CA GLY A 166 -2.34 12.90 -10.69
C GLY A 166 -3.66 13.63 -10.96
N GLN A 167 -4.48 13.11 -11.89
CA GLN A 167 -5.73 13.71 -12.35
C GLN A 167 -6.86 12.66 -12.37
N ASP A 168 -6.79 11.69 -13.28
CA ASP A 168 -7.76 10.60 -13.41
C ASP A 168 -7.68 9.61 -12.25
N GLY A 169 -6.48 9.39 -11.71
CA GLY A 169 -6.28 8.58 -10.51
C GLY A 169 -7.00 9.15 -9.29
N VAL A 170 -7.12 10.48 -9.21
CA VAL A 170 -7.87 11.16 -8.15
C VAL A 170 -9.37 10.87 -8.29
N VAL A 171 -9.90 10.91 -9.51
CA VAL A 171 -11.32 10.62 -9.79
C VAL A 171 -11.66 9.17 -9.44
N THR A 172 -10.86 8.22 -9.92
CA THR A 172 -11.07 6.79 -9.67
C THR A 172 -10.86 6.43 -8.18
N THR A 173 -10.01 7.17 -7.48
CA THR A 173 -9.88 7.10 -6.02
C THR A 173 -11.12 7.62 -5.31
N GLY A 174 -11.71 8.72 -5.77
CA GLY A 174 -13.00 9.21 -5.28
C GLY A 174 -14.13 8.18 -5.44
N GLN A 175 -14.18 7.47 -6.56
CA GLN A 175 -15.15 6.37 -6.76
C GLN A 175 -14.95 5.23 -5.77
N SER A 176 -13.70 4.79 -5.58
CA SER A 176 -13.38 3.73 -4.63
C SER A 176 -13.63 4.14 -3.18
N HIS A 177 -13.33 5.39 -2.84
CA HIS A 177 -13.64 5.98 -1.54
C HIS A 177 -15.15 5.89 -1.26
N LYS A 178 -16.00 6.37 -2.18
CA LYS A 178 -17.45 6.33 -2.04
C LYS A 178 -17.99 4.91 -1.91
N ALA A 179 -17.39 3.95 -2.62
CA ALA A 179 -17.81 2.55 -2.55
C ALA A 179 -17.45 1.87 -1.21
N LEU A 180 -16.29 2.20 -0.63
CA LEU A 180 -15.80 1.57 0.61
C LEU A 180 -16.27 2.29 1.90
N LEU A 181 -16.54 3.59 1.80
CA LEU A 181 -17.11 4.43 2.84
C LEU A 181 -18.49 4.92 2.37
N SER A 182 -19.50 4.05 2.47
CA SER A 182 -20.83 4.27 1.87
C SER A 182 -21.59 5.48 2.42
N ASP A 183 -21.23 5.94 3.61
CA ASP A 183 -21.75 7.12 4.31
C ASP A 183 -20.87 8.38 4.10
N SER A 184 -19.87 8.31 3.20
CA SER A 184 -19.02 9.45 2.86
C SER A 184 -19.84 10.64 2.40
N LYS A 185 -19.44 11.85 2.82
CA LYS A 185 -20.02 13.07 2.28
C LYS A 185 -19.72 13.18 0.78
N PRO A 186 -20.60 13.80 -0.02
CA PRO A 186 -20.27 14.14 -1.40
C PRO A 186 -19.04 15.06 -1.43
N ILE A 187 -18.02 14.67 -2.20
CA ILE A 187 -16.80 15.46 -2.39
C ILE A 187 -16.67 15.77 -3.87
N ALA A 188 -16.50 17.05 -4.20
CA ALA A 188 -16.19 17.47 -5.56
C ALA A 188 -14.72 17.12 -5.86
N VAL A 189 -14.49 16.39 -6.95
CA VAL A 189 -13.16 16.02 -7.42
C VAL A 189 -12.87 16.77 -8.71
N ASN A 190 -11.89 17.67 -8.67
CA ASN A 190 -11.50 18.57 -9.76
C ASN A 190 -10.25 18.07 -10.49
N GLN A 191 -9.96 16.77 -10.43
CA GLN A 191 -8.82 16.13 -11.08
C GLN A 191 -7.46 16.71 -10.65
N GLN A 192 -7.29 17.00 -9.36
CA GLN A 192 -6.02 17.46 -8.80
C GLN A 192 -5.61 16.62 -7.60
N ASN A 193 -4.32 16.37 -7.43
CA ASN A 193 -3.83 15.65 -6.26
C ASN A 193 -4.21 16.31 -4.93
N ASN A 194 -4.42 17.62 -4.91
CA ASN A 194 -4.96 18.34 -3.76
C ASN A 194 -6.36 17.86 -3.32
N ASP A 195 -7.16 17.34 -4.25
CA ASP A 195 -8.46 16.76 -3.90
C ASP A 195 -8.30 15.46 -3.12
N LEU A 196 -7.16 14.75 -3.22
CA LEU A 196 -6.88 13.60 -2.36
C LEU A 196 -6.82 14.04 -0.88
N VAL A 197 -6.23 15.21 -0.58
CA VAL A 197 -6.22 15.75 0.79
C VAL A 197 -7.64 15.97 1.28
N ASN A 198 -8.51 16.53 0.43
CA ASN A 198 -9.92 16.76 0.76
C ASN A 198 -10.69 15.45 0.98
N ILE A 199 -10.50 14.46 0.10
CA ILE A 199 -11.09 13.11 0.23
C ILE A 199 -10.68 12.46 1.54
N PHE A 200 -9.38 12.50 1.86
CA PHE A 200 -8.85 11.79 3.02
C PHE A 200 -8.90 12.58 4.33
N ALA A 201 -9.35 13.84 4.31
CA ALA A 201 -9.67 14.62 5.49
C ALA A 201 -10.95 14.14 6.20
N GLU A 202 -11.79 13.31 5.56
CA GLU A 202 -12.97 12.69 6.19
C GLU A 202 -12.62 11.52 7.14
N TYR A 203 -11.40 11.01 7.06
CA TYR A 203 -10.88 9.91 7.89
C TYR A 203 -10.33 10.43 9.21
N ASP A 204 -10.15 9.58 10.20
CA ASP A 204 -9.59 9.99 11.49
C ASP A 204 -8.10 10.34 11.34
N GLN A 205 -7.36 9.55 10.57
CA GLN A 205 -5.98 9.79 10.15
C GLN A 205 -5.72 9.14 8.78
N SER A 206 -4.87 9.76 7.97
CA SER A 206 -4.44 9.19 6.69
C SER A 206 -3.01 9.55 6.31
N VAL A 207 -2.43 8.74 5.42
CA VAL A 207 -1.14 8.97 4.77
C VAL A 207 -1.30 8.79 3.27
N ILE A 208 -0.93 9.81 2.50
CA ILE A 208 -0.86 9.79 1.03
C ILE A 208 0.61 9.69 0.61
N THR A 209 0.97 8.64 -0.11
CA THR A 209 2.31 8.43 -0.67
C THR A 209 2.22 8.49 -2.19
N TYR A 210 2.84 9.51 -2.81
CA TYR A 210 2.60 9.83 -4.21
C TYR A 210 3.86 10.36 -4.91
N MET A 211 3.84 10.35 -6.25
CA MET A 211 4.86 10.99 -7.09
C MET A 211 4.41 12.39 -7.50
N GLY A 212 4.89 13.42 -6.81
CA GLY A 212 4.60 14.82 -7.12
C GLY A 212 5.60 15.41 -8.12
N LYS A 213 5.27 15.34 -9.42
CA LYS A 213 5.95 16.11 -10.47
C LYS A 213 5.41 17.54 -10.53
N GLN A 214 6.10 18.43 -11.25
CA GLN A 214 5.64 19.80 -11.47
C GLN A 214 4.17 19.81 -11.98
N ALA A 215 3.36 20.74 -11.46
CA ALA A 215 1.90 20.87 -11.67
C ALA A 215 1.00 19.84 -10.99
N VAL A 216 1.54 18.77 -10.38
CA VAL A 216 0.75 17.77 -9.62
C VAL A 216 1.26 17.60 -8.18
N VAL A 217 2.06 18.55 -7.69
CA VAL A 217 2.48 18.60 -6.28
C VAL A 217 1.27 18.95 -5.41
N ILE A 218 1.13 18.25 -4.29
CA ILE A 218 0.16 18.58 -3.24
C ILE A 218 0.75 19.70 -2.39
N ASP A 219 0.05 20.82 -2.30
CA ASP A 219 0.36 21.97 -1.45
C ASP A 219 -0.77 22.30 -0.45
N ASN A 220 -1.93 21.65 -0.57
CA ASN A 220 -2.98 21.68 0.45
C ASN A 220 -2.57 20.89 1.70
N THR A 221 -3.13 21.30 2.84
CA THR A 221 -2.90 20.64 4.13
C THR A 221 -4.22 20.37 4.85
N ALA A 222 -4.24 19.29 5.63
CA ALA A 222 -5.29 18.97 6.59
C ALA A 222 -4.64 18.28 7.80
N GLU A 223 -5.08 18.61 9.03
CA GLU A 223 -4.39 18.20 10.27
C GLU A 223 -4.24 16.68 10.42
N ASN A 224 -5.21 15.92 9.88
CA ASN A 224 -5.28 14.47 9.91
C ASN A 224 -4.69 13.78 8.67
N VAL A 225 -4.20 14.54 7.69
CA VAL A 225 -3.65 13.99 6.44
C VAL A 225 -2.15 14.25 6.39
N SER A 226 -1.36 13.17 6.39
CA SER A 226 0.09 13.25 6.15
C SER A 226 0.39 12.93 4.70
N VAL A 227 1.31 13.68 4.09
CA VAL A 227 1.64 13.55 2.66
C VAL A 227 3.12 13.24 2.52
N PHE A 228 3.48 12.29 1.65
CA PHE A 228 4.84 11.91 1.33
C PHE A 228 5.05 11.89 -0.18
N ASN A 229 5.83 12.86 -0.69
CA ASN A 229 6.24 12.90 -2.09
C ASN A 229 7.54 12.10 -2.27
N TYR A 230 7.45 10.89 -2.80
CA TYR A 230 8.63 10.05 -3.05
C TYR A 230 9.45 10.49 -4.28
N ASP A 231 9.15 11.66 -4.83
CA ASP A 231 9.92 12.33 -5.88
C ASP A 231 10.46 13.70 -5.43
N GLU A 232 10.33 14.04 -4.13
CA GLU A 232 10.79 15.31 -3.55
C GLU A 232 12.31 15.50 -3.67
N ILE A 233 13.08 14.47 -3.30
CA ILE A 233 14.53 14.50 -3.46
C ILE A 233 14.87 14.33 -4.94
N LYS A 234 15.66 15.25 -5.48
CA LYS A 234 16.16 15.25 -6.86
C LYS A 234 17.66 14.95 -6.88
N PRO A 235 18.08 13.70 -7.13
CA PRO A 235 19.49 13.37 -7.24
C PRO A 235 20.17 14.16 -8.36
N GLY A 236 21.38 14.66 -8.13
CA GLY A 236 22.15 15.45 -9.11
C GLY A 236 22.64 14.65 -10.33
N ARG A 237 22.32 13.35 -10.42
CA ARG A 237 22.66 12.46 -11.53
C ARG A 237 21.51 11.47 -11.78
N PRO A 238 21.35 10.93 -13.00
CA PRO A 238 20.39 9.87 -13.27
C PRO A 238 20.66 8.66 -12.38
N VAL A 239 19.63 8.20 -11.67
CA VAL A 239 19.67 7.01 -10.80
C VAL A 239 18.37 6.23 -10.94
N ILE A 240 18.44 4.91 -10.76
CA ILE A 240 17.23 4.09 -10.66
C ILE A 240 16.62 4.34 -9.27
N ARG A 241 15.32 4.64 -9.24
CA ARG A 241 14.58 4.92 -8.01
C ARG A 241 13.39 3.99 -7.86
N ALA A 242 13.01 3.75 -6.62
CA ALA A 242 11.80 3.04 -6.28
C ALA A 242 11.19 3.66 -5.03
N GLY A 243 9.90 4.02 -5.11
CA GLY A 243 9.10 4.23 -3.92
C GLY A 243 8.49 2.91 -3.47
N TYR A 244 8.19 2.78 -2.18
CA TYR A 244 7.33 1.70 -1.67
C TYR A 244 6.75 2.12 -0.31
N SER A 245 5.59 1.57 0.03
CA SER A 245 4.87 1.94 1.26
C SER A 245 4.20 0.74 1.91
N TYR A 246 4.22 0.70 3.24
CA TYR A 246 3.67 -0.37 4.06
C TYR A 246 2.75 0.18 5.13
N ALA A 247 1.66 -0.51 5.40
CA ALA A 247 0.90 -0.38 6.64
C ALA A 247 1.01 -1.67 7.46
N LEU A 248 1.29 -1.54 8.75
CA LEU A 248 1.27 -2.62 9.73
C LEU A 248 0.07 -2.45 10.65
N LEU A 249 -0.79 -3.47 10.68
CA LEU A 249 -1.91 -3.60 11.61
C LEU A 249 -1.56 -4.72 12.59
N ALA A 250 -1.48 -4.41 13.88
CA ALA A 250 -1.14 -5.40 14.89
C ALA A 250 -1.93 -5.17 16.18
N ASN A 251 -2.43 -6.26 16.75
CA ASN A 251 -3.14 -6.24 18.03
C ASN A 251 -2.18 -6.60 19.16
N ASP A 252 -1.84 -5.59 19.97
CA ASP A 252 -1.02 -5.74 21.17
C ASP A 252 -1.94 -5.68 22.39
N ASN A 253 -2.25 -6.86 22.95
CA ASN A 253 -3.07 -7.03 24.15
C ASN A 253 -4.45 -6.34 24.10
N GLY A 254 -5.18 -6.52 22.99
CA GLY A 254 -6.52 -5.96 22.80
C GLY A 254 -6.53 -4.57 22.17
N LYS A 255 -5.36 -3.92 22.03
CA LYS A 255 -5.22 -2.63 21.34
C LYS A 255 -4.62 -2.82 19.96
N VAL A 256 -5.40 -2.50 18.93
CA VAL A 256 -4.92 -2.49 17.55
C VAL A 256 -4.09 -1.22 17.31
N ASN A 257 -2.88 -1.39 16.81
CA ASN A 257 -2.00 -0.33 16.36
C ASN A 257 -1.93 -0.35 14.85
N VAL A 258 -2.02 0.83 14.23
CA VAL A 258 -1.86 0.99 12.78
C VAL A 258 -0.72 1.96 12.53
N LYS A 259 0.33 1.50 11.85
CA LYS A 259 1.48 2.33 11.50
C LYS A 259 1.80 2.23 10.03
N VAL A 260 2.23 3.34 9.44
CA VAL A 260 2.64 3.45 8.05
C VAL A 260 4.12 3.76 7.97
N LEU A 261 4.78 3.17 6.98
CA LEU A 261 6.14 3.47 6.57
C LEU A 261 6.17 3.63 5.05
N SER A 262 6.61 4.79 4.57
CA SER A 262 6.87 5.04 3.15
C SER A 262 8.34 5.37 2.97
N GLU A 263 8.98 4.82 1.96
CA GLU A 263 10.38 5.07 1.65
C GLU A 263 10.55 5.36 0.16
N ASP A 264 11.52 6.22 -0.12
CA ASP A 264 12.05 6.50 -1.45
C ASP A 264 13.51 6.07 -1.46
N ALA A 265 13.86 5.17 -2.37
CA ALA A 265 15.16 4.53 -2.40
C ALA A 265 15.82 4.64 -3.77
N ILE A 266 17.14 4.85 -3.76
CA ILE A 266 18.00 4.63 -4.91
C ILE A 266 18.31 3.13 -4.98
N VAL A 267 18.15 2.55 -6.17
CA VAL A 267 18.45 1.15 -6.46
C VAL A 267 19.75 1.09 -7.26
N SER A 268 20.74 0.37 -6.74
CA SER A 268 22.03 0.15 -7.41
C SER A 268 22.19 -1.31 -7.79
N PRO A 269 22.31 -1.63 -9.09
CA PRO A 269 22.61 -2.99 -9.53
C PRO A 269 23.98 -3.45 -9.04
N GLY A 270 24.07 -4.71 -8.62
CA GLY A 270 25.29 -5.31 -8.11
C GLY A 270 25.39 -6.79 -8.48
N LYS A 271 26.60 -7.35 -8.41
CA LYS A 271 26.87 -8.76 -8.71
C LYS A 271 26.07 -9.73 -7.81
N ASP A 272 25.81 -9.32 -6.57
CA ASP A 272 25.08 -10.12 -5.56
C ASP A 272 23.60 -9.72 -5.43
N GLY A 273 23.07 -9.02 -6.44
CA GLY A 273 21.71 -8.44 -6.45
C GLY A 273 21.69 -6.94 -6.20
N ASN A 274 20.49 -6.36 -6.29
CA ASN A 274 20.29 -4.92 -6.20
C ASN A 274 20.37 -4.44 -4.74
N SER A 275 21.29 -3.51 -4.46
CA SER A 275 21.34 -2.80 -3.18
C SER A 275 20.44 -1.57 -3.21
N ILE A 276 19.98 -1.16 -2.03
CA ILE A 276 19.16 0.04 -1.87
C ILE A 276 19.81 1.04 -0.92
N GLU A 277 19.59 2.33 -1.19
CA GLU A 277 19.87 3.45 -0.29
C GLU A 277 18.58 4.27 -0.13
N VAL A 278 18.01 4.30 1.06
CA VAL A 278 16.81 5.11 1.35
C VAL A 278 17.23 6.57 1.50
N ILE A 279 16.70 7.43 0.62
CA ILE A 279 17.05 8.85 0.57
C ILE A 279 15.97 9.75 1.20
N ASN A 280 14.74 9.25 1.31
CA ASN A 280 13.67 9.92 2.05
C ASN A 280 12.74 8.86 2.68
N SER A 281 12.10 9.21 3.80
CA SER A 281 11.17 8.29 4.47
C SER A 281 10.14 9.03 5.32
N LEU A 282 8.91 8.53 5.33
CA LEU A 282 7.86 8.91 6.26
C LEU A 282 7.49 7.72 7.14
N LYS A 283 7.38 7.95 8.45
CA LYS A 283 6.79 6.99 9.38
C LYS A 283 5.71 7.68 10.21
N LYS A 284 4.48 7.16 10.18
CA LYS A 284 3.33 7.74 10.85
C LYS A 284 2.56 6.65 11.62
N ARG A 285 1.97 7.03 12.76
CA ARG A 285 0.97 6.22 13.46
C ARG A 285 -0.40 6.76 13.12
N LEU A 286 -1.31 5.88 12.69
CA LEU A 286 -2.70 6.21 12.41
C LEU A 286 -3.61 5.86 13.61
N LEU A 287 -3.28 4.80 14.35
CA LEU A 287 -3.98 4.34 15.56
C LEU A 287 -3.01 3.72 16.58
#